data_AF-A0A7S2TTJ4-F1
#
_entry.id   AF-A0A7S2TTJ4-F1
#
_cell.length_a   1.000
_cell.length_b   1.000
_cell.length_c   1.000
_cell.angle_alpha   90.00
_cell.angle_beta   90.00
_cell.angle_gamma   90.00
#
_symmetry.space_group_name_H-M   'P 1'
#
loop_
_entity.id
_entity.type
_entity.pdbx_description
1 polymer ?
#
loop_
_entity_poly.entity_id
_entity_poly.type
_entity_poly.pdbx_seq_one_letter_code
_entity_poly.pdbx_strand_id
1 'polypeptide(L)'
;CGYSAPVRHTTFWSLGLSLAGVGSPQGGKGEDATLRLVSLLRMYNRAEKLPKVTCERCTAEAELEMVNKVNKRARANPNSRWSHPRALAEVAMRKKELERFLETGVESNLLSQNALGSMRVRGPPELPWAAYRPPSMDKLDVTAKCDVVKRDLLLKLPPILCLHLQRRYGARKIADFVQFDVFIDLASIILPAQKHLKERVLEEAIPADELPPNGESTFTYALCAVVEHKGGARSGHY
;
A
#
# COMPACT_ATOMS: atom_id res chain seq x y z
N CYS A 1 -13.94 -0.17 5.17
CA CYS A 1 -14.40 1.23 5.23
C CYS A 1 -14.50 1.94 3.88
N GLY A 2 -14.16 1.31 2.72
CA GLY A 2 -14.25 1.99 1.42
C GLY A 2 -13.18 3.07 1.17
N TYR A 3 -12.35 3.34 2.17
CA TYR A 3 -11.22 4.25 2.08
C TYR A 3 -10.14 3.71 1.15
N SER A 4 -9.62 4.58 0.29
CA SER A 4 -8.47 4.30 -0.57
C SER A 4 -7.25 5.02 0.00
N ALA A 5 -6.17 4.29 0.25
CA ALA A 5 -4.92 4.89 0.70
C ALA A 5 -4.33 5.79 -0.40
N PRO A 6 -3.52 6.80 -0.04
CA PRO A 6 -2.83 7.65 -1.02
C PRO A 6 -1.94 6.81 -1.95
N VAL A 7 -1.87 7.22 -3.21
CA VAL A 7 -1.02 6.55 -4.20
C VAL A 7 0.44 6.72 -3.80
N ARG A 8 1.17 5.61 -3.71
CA ARG A 8 2.61 5.62 -3.42
C ARG A 8 3.38 5.50 -4.72
N HIS A 9 4.25 6.46 -4.98
CA HIS A 9 5.15 6.42 -6.13
C HIS A 9 6.47 5.80 -5.73
N THR A 10 6.91 4.79 -6.48
CA THR A 10 8.21 4.14 -6.30
C THR A 10 8.96 4.12 -7.62
N THR A 11 10.25 4.39 -7.59
CA THR A 11 11.12 4.21 -8.75
C THR A 11 11.45 2.73 -8.95
N PHE A 12 11.75 2.35 -10.19
CA PHE A 12 12.18 0.99 -10.52
C PHE A 12 13.23 1.03 -11.62
N TRP A 13 14.15 0.06 -11.58
CA TRP A 13 15.18 -0.15 -12.61
C TRP A 13 14.88 -1.38 -13.47
N SER A 14 14.16 -2.35 -12.90
CA SER A 14 13.75 -3.59 -13.56
C SER A 14 12.41 -4.06 -13.00
N LEU A 15 11.60 -4.73 -13.81
CA LEU A 15 10.36 -5.35 -13.36
C LEU A 15 10.56 -6.85 -13.10
N GLY A 16 10.41 -7.26 -11.84
CA GLY A 16 10.43 -8.66 -11.44
C GLY A 16 9.09 -9.32 -11.71
N LEU A 17 9.04 -10.23 -12.68
CA LEU A 17 7.83 -10.95 -13.07
C LEU A 17 7.84 -12.35 -12.47
N SER A 18 6.92 -12.59 -11.54
CA SER A 18 6.76 -13.90 -10.91
C SER A 18 6.19 -14.92 -11.90
N LEU A 19 6.85 -16.07 -11.99
CA LEU A 19 6.35 -17.24 -12.71
C LEU A 19 5.50 -18.14 -11.80
N ALA A 20 5.46 -17.86 -10.49
CA ALA A 20 4.69 -18.65 -9.54
C ALA A 20 3.19 -18.41 -9.75
N GLY A 21 2.41 -19.49 -9.82
CA GLY A 21 0.95 -19.42 -9.96
C GLY A 21 0.44 -19.33 -11.39
N VAL A 22 1.31 -19.17 -12.39
CA VAL A 22 0.94 -19.44 -13.78
C VAL A 22 1.04 -20.94 -13.96
N GLY A 23 -0.12 -21.60 -13.92
CA GLY A 23 -0.24 -23.05 -13.73
C GLY A 23 0.90 -23.83 -14.36
N SER A 24 1.71 -24.47 -13.52
CA SER A 24 2.49 -25.59 -14.01
C SER A 24 1.47 -26.59 -14.54
N PRO A 25 1.58 -27.10 -15.77
CA PRO A 25 0.57 -27.94 -16.43
C PRO A 25 0.32 -29.31 -15.76
N GLN A 26 0.61 -29.47 -14.47
CA GLN A 26 0.59 -30.72 -13.73
C GLN A 26 -0.81 -31.27 -13.37
N GLY A 27 -1.92 -30.79 -13.94
CA GLY A 27 -3.22 -31.34 -13.51
C GLY A 27 -4.47 -31.16 -14.37
N GLY A 28 -4.42 -30.44 -15.49
CA GLY A 28 -5.61 -30.23 -16.32
C GLY A 28 -5.35 -30.63 -17.77
N LYS A 29 -6.08 -31.62 -18.28
CA LYS A 29 -6.12 -32.04 -19.69
C LYS A 29 -6.76 -30.95 -20.57
N GLY A 30 -6.16 -29.78 -20.65
CA GLY A 30 -6.53 -28.70 -21.56
C GLY A 30 -5.28 -28.26 -22.33
N GLU A 31 -5.38 -28.29 -23.66
CA GLU A 31 -4.32 -28.04 -24.63
C GLU A 31 -3.42 -26.83 -24.31
N ASP A 32 -2.10 -27.04 -24.41
CA ASP A 32 -1.03 -26.09 -24.74
C ASP A 32 -1.20 -24.62 -24.30
N ALA A 33 -1.49 -24.38 -23.01
CA ALA A 33 -1.36 -23.05 -22.43
C ALA A 33 0.14 -22.66 -22.35
N THR A 34 0.70 -22.19 -23.47
CA THR A 34 2.06 -21.67 -23.53
C THR A 34 2.17 -20.42 -22.66
N LEU A 35 3.15 -20.39 -21.78
CA LEU A 35 3.40 -19.26 -20.90
C LEU A 35 3.90 -18.05 -21.72
N ARG A 36 3.17 -16.93 -21.69
CA ARG A 36 3.48 -15.72 -22.46
C ARG A 36 3.89 -14.56 -21.56
N LEU A 37 4.88 -13.77 -22.01
CA LEU A 37 5.36 -12.58 -21.30
C LEU A 37 4.25 -11.54 -21.05
N VAL A 38 3.39 -11.33 -22.04
CA VAL A 38 2.24 -10.42 -21.91
C VAL A 38 1.30 -10.85 -20.78
N SER A 39 1.12 -12.17 -20.59
CA SER A 39 0.31 -12.70 -19.47
C SER A 39 0.96 -12.38 -18.13
N LEU A 40 2.30 -12.48 -18.01
CA LEU A 40 3.03 -12.13 -16.79
C LEU A 40 2.91 -10.65 -16.45
N LEU A 41 3.00 -9.77 -17.45
CA LEU A 41 2.81 -8.31 -17.25
C LEU A 41 1.38 -7.97 -16.81
N ARG A 42 0.37 -8.66 -17.36
CA ARG A 42 -1.02 -8.51 -16.90
C ARG A 42 -1.19 -8.97 -15.46
N MET A 43 -0.53 -10.06 -15.06
CA MET A 43 -0.54 -10.50 -13.67
C MET A 43 0.12 -9.51 -12.73
N TYR A 44 1.24 -8.89 -13.15
CA TYR A 44 1.92 -7.85 -12.37
C TYR A 44 0.97 -6.68 -12.06
N ASN A 45 0.16 -6.27 -13.03
CA ASN A 45 -0.85 -5.21 -12.87
C ASN A 45 -2.17 -5.67 -12.24
N ARG A 46 -2.27 -6.93 -11.77
CA ARG A 46 -3.51 -7.47 -11.19
C ARG A 46 -3.72 -6.91 -9.79
N ALA A 47 -4.97 -6.66 -9.44
CA ALA A 47 -5.34 -6.34 -8.07
C ALA A 47 -5.20 -7.58 -7.17
N GLU A 48 -4.48 -7.44 -6.07
CA GLU A 48 -4.26 -8.45 -5.05
C GLU A 48 -5.01 -8.08 -3.76
N LYS A 49 -5.61 -9.09 -3.11
CA LYS A 49 -6.19 -8.92 -1.78
C LYS A 49 -5.15 -9.26 -0.72
N LEU A 50 -4.81 -8.29 0.11
CA LEU A 50 -3.93 -8.44 1.26
C LEU A 50 -4.79 -8.55 2.52
N PRO A 51 -4.86 -9.72 3.17
CA PRO A 51 -5.68 -9.90 4.35
C PRO A 51 -5.03 -9.31 5.59
N LYS A 52 -5.86 -8.92 6.58
CA LYS A 52 -5.43 -8.52 7.93
C LYS A 52 -4.43 -7.34 7.97
N VAL A 53 -4.50 -6.42 7.01
CA VAL A 53 -3.69 -5.20 6.99
C VAL A 53 -4.27 -4.20 7.99
N THR A 54 -3.40 -3.55 8.77
CA THR A 54 -3.82 -2.50 9.70
C THR A 54 -4.43 -1.32 8.92
N CYS A 55 -5.65 -0.94 9.27
CA CYS A 55 -6.33 0.20 8.65
C CYS A 55 -6.39 1.36 9.65
N GLU A 56 -5.66 2.43 9.37
CA GLU A 56 -5.61 3.63 10.23
C GLU A 56 -6.99 4.26 10.40
N ARG A 57 -7.79 4.34 9.32
CA ARG A 57 -9.15 4.89 9.40
C ARG A 57 -10.08 4.05 10.26
N CYS A 58 -10.15 2.73 10.04
CA CYS A 58 -10.97 1.85 10.88
C CYS A 58 -10.48 1.83 12.34
N THR A 59 -9.16 1.97 12.54
CA THR A 59 -8.56 2.07 13.88
C THR A 59 -9.04 3.34 14.58
N ALA A 60 -8.99 4.49 13.90
CA ALA A 60 -9.50 5.76 14.42
C ALA A 60 -11.01 5.72 14.68
N GLU A 61 -11.81 5.10 13.81
CA GLU A 61 -13.25 4.90 14.02
C GLU A 61 -13.52 4.05 15.28
N ALA A 62 -12.80 2.95 15.46
CA ALA A 62 -12.93 2.10 16.64
C ALA A 62 -12.45 2.78 17.93
N GLU A 63 -11.37 3.56 17.85
CA GLU A 63 -10.86 4.37 18.96
C GLU A 63 -11.88 5.46 19.35
N LEU A 64 -12.46 6.15 18.37
CA LEU A 64 -13.48 7.17 18.58
C LEU A 64 -14.73 6.57 19.25
N GLU A 65 -15.16 5.38 18.84
CA GLU A 65 -16.25 4.67 19.49
C GLU A 65 -15.95 4.37 20.98
N MET A 66 -14.71 3.96 21.29
CA MET A 66 -14.28 3.73 22.67
C MET A 66 -14.20 5.01 23.49
N VAL A 67 -13.65 6.08 22.93
CA VAL A 67 -13.60 7.42 23.54
C VAL A 67 -15.02 7.91 23.87
N ASN A 68 -15.97 7.71 22.96
CA ASN A 68 -17.38 8.04 23.18
C ASN A 68 -18.01 7.20 24.31
N LYS A 69 -17.69 5.90 24.39
CA LYS A 69 -18.15 5.02 25.50
C LYS A 69 -17.57 5.46 26.84
N VAL A 70 -16.29 5.83 26.90
CA VAL A 70 -15.64 6.34 28.13
C VAL A 70 -16.30 7.65 28.58
N ASN A 71 -16.51 8.60 27.66
CA ASN A 71 -17.17 9.87 27.96
C ASN A 71 -18.60 9.65 28.48
N LYS A 72 -19.38 8.75 27.87
CA LYS A 72 -20.73 8.39 28.33
C LYS A 72 -20.72 7.81 29.76
N ARG A 73 -19.76 6.92 30.07
CA ARG A 73 -19.59 6.34 31.42
C ARG A 73 -19.18 7.37 32.46
N ALA A 74 -18.28 8.28 32.11
CA ALA A 74 -17.84 9.37 32.99
C ALA A 74 -19.00 10.30 33.38
N ARG A 75 -19.89 10.62 32.42
CA ARG A 75 -21.09 11.43 32.68
C ARG A 75 -22.14 10.69 33.51
N ALA A 76 -22.27 9.38 33.33
CA ALA A 76 -23.26 8.56 34.06
C ALA A 76 -22.85 8.27 35.51
N ASN A 77 -21.56 8.30 35.84
CA ASN A 77 -21.05 8.03 37.18
C ASN A 77 -20.06 9.11 37.62
N PRO A 78 -20.51 10.13 38.39
CA PRO A 78 -19.65 11.22 38.85
C PRO A 78 -18.55 10.77 39.82
N ASN A 79 -18.67 9.57 40.42
CA ASN A 79 -17.62 8.97 41.27
C ASN A 79 -16.62 8.13 40.47
N SER A 80 -16.80 8.01 39.15
CA SER A 80 -15.84 7.35 38.27
C SER A 80 -14.52 8.11 38.23
N ARG A 81 -13.39 7.40 38.20
CA ARG A 81 -12.07 8.03 37.96
C ARG A 81 -12.02 8.85 36.66
N TRP A 82 -12.89 8.56 35.70
CA TRP A 82 -13.00 9.28 34.43
C TRP A 82 -13.80 10.60 34.51
N SER A 83 -14.47 10.89 35.62
CA SER A 83 -15.22 12.14 35.82
C SER A 83 -14.32 13.32 36.20
N HIS A 84 -13.05 13.07 36.54
CA HIS A 84 -12.10 14.11 36.90
C HIS A 84 -11.92 15.13 35.74
N PRO A 85 -11.97 16.46 36.00
CA PRO A 85 -11.94 17.48 34.93
C PRO A 85 -10.78 17.32 33.95
N ARG A 86 -9.60 16.96 34.45
CA ARG A 86 -8.41 16.68 33.64
C ARG A 86 -8.59 15.48 32.68
N ALA A 87 -9.19 14.39 33.15
CA ALA A 87 -9.45 13.22 32.32
C ALA A 87 -10.51 13.52 31.25
N LEU A 88 -11.53 14.31 31.58
CA LEU A 88 -12.52 14.79 30.61
C LEU A 88 -11.90 15.68 29.53
N ALA A 89 -10.96 16.56 29.89
CA ALA A 89 -10.24 17.40 28.93
C ALA A 89 -9.36 16.56 27.98
N GLU A 90 -8.64 15.55 28.49
CA GLU A 90 -7.84 14.63 27.68
C GLU A 90 -8.72 13.82 26.70
N VAL A 91 -9.85 13.28 27.18
CA VAL A 91 -10.84 12.57 26.35
C VAL A 91 -11.43 13.48 25.27
N ALA A 92 -11.74 14.74 25.60
CA ALA A 92 -12.28 15.70 24.65
C ALA A 92 -11.27 16.11 23.57
N MET A 93 -10.00 16.33 23.95
CA MET A 93 -8.94 16.61 22.99
C MET A 93 -8.72 15.43 22.04
N ARG A 94 -8.59 14.22 22.59
CA ARG A 94 -8.40 13.02 21.76
C ARG A 94 -9.57 12.77 20.82
N LYS A 95 -10.80 12.99 21.31
CA LYS A 95 -12.00 12.92 20.49
C LYS A 95 -11.91 13.88 19.29
N LYS A 96 -11.58 15.15 19.54
CA LYS A 96 -11.46 16.18 18.49
C LYS A 96 -10.36 15.88 17.49
N GLU A 97 -9.24 15.29 17.94
CA GLU A 97 -8.16 14.82 17.06
C GLU A 97 -8.65 13.70 16.12
N LEU A 98 -9.35 12.70 16.67
CA LEU A 98 -9.89 11.58 15.89
C LEU A 98 -10.97 12.05 14.90
N GLU A 99 -11.89 12.92 15.32
CA GLU A 99 -12.89 13.52 14.44
C GLU A 99 -12.24 14.30 13.30
N ARG A 100 -11.25 15.15 13.61
CA ARG A 100 -10.49 15.88 12.58
C ARG A 100 -9.79 14.92 11.61
N PHE A 101 -9.15 13.87 12.11
CA PHE A 101 -8.48 12.86 11.28
C PHE A 101 -9.45 12.16 10.32
N LEU A 102 -10.66 11.84 10.79
CA LEU A 102 -11.69 11.20 9.96
C LEU A 102 -12.31 12.16 8.94
N GLU A 103 -12.41 13.45 9.27
CA GLU A 103 -12.95 14.51 8.41
C GLU A 103 -11.98 14.91 7.29
N THR A 104 -10.69 15.15 7.61
CA THR A 104 -9.71 15.63 6.63
C THR A 104 -9.18 14.54 5.70
N GLY A 105 -9.47 13.27 5.99
CA GLY A 105 -8.80 12.15 5.34
C GLY A 105 -7.30 12.08 5.71
N VAL A 106 -6.67 10.95 5.40
CA VAL A 106 -5.26 10.65 5.72
C VAL A 106 -4.30 11.37 4.76
N GLU A 107 -4.46 12.67 4.55
CA GLU A 107 -3.47 13.45 3.78
C GLU A 107 -2.30 13.90 4.66
N SER A 108 -2.41 13.83 5.99
CA SER A 108 -1.42 14.41 6.91
C SER A 108 -0.25 13.49 7.30
N ASN A 109 -0.24 12.20 6.90
CA ASN A 109 0.78 11.25 7.39
C ASN A 109 2.09 11.18 6.59
N LEU A 110 2.29 12.03 5.57
CA LEU A 110 3.60 12.16 4.90
C LEU A 110 4.61 13.02 5.68
N LEU A 111 4.19 13.75 6.72
CA LEU A 111 5.07 14.66 7.47
C LEU A 111 5.45 14.18 8.88
N SER A 112 4.84 13.12 9.41
CA SER A 112 4.99 12.76 10.83
C SER A 112 6.07 11.71 11.15
N GLN A 113 6.61 10.98 10.16
CA GLN A 113 7.61 9.92 10.45
C GLN A 113 9.05 10.42 10.64
N ASN A 114 9.35 11.71 10.40
CA ASN A 114 10.70 12.26 10.54
C ASN A 114 10.91 13.25 11.71
N ALA A 115 9.91 13.51 12.56
CA ALA A 115 9.94 14.65 13.48
C ALA A 115 9.79 14.34 14.99
N LEU A 116 10.16 13.14 15.46
CA LEU A 116 10.26 12.87 16.90
C LEU A 116 11.69 12.50 17.32
N GLY A 117 12.58 13.47 17.16
CA GLY A 117 13.78 13.59 17.99
C GLY A 117 13.36 13.90 19.43
N SER A 118 13.70 12.99 20.33
CA SER A 118 13.45 13.03 21.77
C SER A 118 14.04 14.28 22.44
N MET A 119 13.24 15.33 22.65
CA MET A 119 13.55 16.40 23.60
C MET A 119 12.87 16.10 24.94
N ARG A 120 13.64 15.61 25.91
CA ARG A 120 13.21 15.53 27.32
C ARG A 120 13.35 16.90 27.96
N VAL A 121 12.25 17.63 28.07
CA VAL A 121 12.16 18.83 28.93
C VAL A 121 12.03 18.37 30.38
N ARG A 122 12.98 18.74 31.25
CA ARG A 122 12.89 18.53 32.69
C ARG A 122 11.82 19.47 33.27
N GLY A 123 10.72 18.91 33.76
CA GLY A 123 9.66 19.65 34.44
C GLY A 123 9.97 19.98 35.92
N PRO A 124 9.24 20.93 36.52
CA PRO A 124 9.45 21.44 37.88
C PRO A 124 9.04 20.44 38.99
N PRO A 125 9.45 20.67 40.25
CA PRO A 125 9.30 19.69 41.34
C PRO A 125 7.84 19.37 41.67
N GLU A 126 7.62 18.09 42.01
CA GLU A 126 6.33 17.45 42.19
C GLU A 126 5.53 18.01 43.39
N LEU A 127 4.34 18.56 43.12
CA LEU A 127 3.33 18.86 44.13
C LEU A 127 2.63 17.55 44.57
N PRO A 128 2.09 17.46 45.81
CA PRO A 128 1.51 16.22 46.37
C PRO A 128 0.26 15.66 45.64
N TRP A 129 -0.30 16.39 44.67
CA TRP A 129 -1.33 15.87 43.76
C TRP A 129 -0.75 15.20 42.49
N ALA A 130 0.58 15.19 42.31
CA ALA A 130 1.29 14.55 41.20
C ALA A 130 1.23 13.01 41.21
N ALA A 131 0.75 12.40 42.29
CA ALA A 131 0.50 10.95 42.36
C ALA A 131 -0.69 10.50 41.49
N TYR A 132 -1.54 11.43 41.02
CA TYR A 132 -2.58 11.11 40.04
C TYR A 132 -1.96 10.99 38.65
N ARG A 133 -1.40 9.82 38.34
CA ARG A 133 -1.29 9.39 36.93
C ARG A 133 -2.71 9.07 36.48
N PRO A 134 -3.34 9.81 35.55
CA PRO A 134 -4.57 9.30 34.94
C PRO A 134 -4.30 7.89 34.39
N PRO A 135 -5.32 6.99 34.33
CA PRO A 135 -5.15 5.75 33.60
C PRO A 135 -4.73 6.15 32.18
N SER A 136 -3.49 5.87 31.81
CA SER A 136 -2.99 6.26 30.50
C SER A 136 -3.88 5.59 29.45
N MET A 137 -4.36 6.38 28.50
CA MET A 137 -5.09 5.84 27.35
C MET A 137 -4.20 4.89 26.52
N ASP A 138 -2.89 4.89 26.78
CA ASP A 138 -1.84 4.00 26.24
C ASP A 138 -2.12 2.49 26.31
N LYS A 139 -3.19 2.04 26.98
CA LYS A 139 -3.56 0.61 27.06
C LYS A 139 -4.72 0.19 26.15
N LEU A 140 -5.32 1.11 25.40
CA LEU A 140 -6.31 0.75 24.38
C LEU A 140 -5.57 0.42 23.08
N ASP A 141 -5.01 -0.79 23.01
CA ASP A 141 -4.39 -1.30 21.77
C ASP A 141 -5.50 -1.73 20.79
N VAL A 142 -6.13 -0.72 20.19
CA VAL A 142 -7.22 -0.89 19.24
C VAL A 142 -6.62 -0.87 17.85
N THR A 143 -6.13 -2.00 17.36
CA THR A 143 -5.72 -2.10 15.95
C THR A 143 -6.83 -2.74 15.13
N ALA A 144 -7.46 -1.98 14.25
CA ALA A 144 -8.41 -2.52 13.29
C ALA A 144 -7.66 -3.15 12.11
N LYS A 145 -7.96 -4.42 11.82
CA LYS A 145 -7.41 -5.15 10.66
C LYS A 145 -8.47 -5.29 9.60
N CYS A 146 -8.12 -5.01 8.35
CA CYS A 146 -9.01 -5.07 7.20
C CYS A 146 -8.35 -5.81 6.04
N ASP A 147 -9.16 -6.29 5.12
CA ASP A 147 -8.68 -6.80 3.85
C ASP A 147 -8.53 -5.63 2.89
N VAL A 148 -7.32 -5.43 2.38
CA VAL A 148 -6.96 -4.32 1.50
C VAL A 148 -6.77 -4.84 0.08
N VAL A 149 -7.24 -4.09 -0.91
CA VAL A 149 -6.93 -4.37 -2.31
C VAL A 149 -5.72 -3.53 -2.71
N LYS A 150 -4.61 -4.18 -3.02
CA LYS A 150 -3.39 -3.56 -3.54
C LYS A 150 -3.33 -3.77 -5.05
N ARG A 151 -2.86 -2.77 -5.79
CA ARG A 151 -2.56 -2.89 -7.22
C ARG A 151 -1.31 -2.09 -7.53
N ASP A 152 -0.35 -2.73 -8.17
CA ASP A 152 0.84 -2.06 -8.66
C ASP A 152 0.59 -1.59 -10.11
N LEU A 153 1.02 -0.37 -10.43
CA LEU A 153 0.74 0.30 -11.69
C LEU A 153 2.02 0.93 -12.24
N LEU A 154 2.23 0.79 -13.56
CA LEU A 154 3.31 1.48 -14.26
C LEU A 154 2.81 2.87 -14.67
N LEU A 155 3.34 3.91 -14.04
CA LEU A 155 2.94 5.30 -14.30
C LEU A 155 3.84 5.98 -15.30
N LYS A 156 5.16 5.79 -15.17
CA LYS A 156 6.18 6.27 -16.09
C LYS A 156 7.02 5.07 -16.55
N LEU A 157 7.31 5.02 -17.84
CA LEU A 157 8.13 3.98 -18.43
C LEU A 157 9.51 4.53 -18.79
N PRO A 158 10.60 3.79 -18.49
CA PRO A 158 11.93 4.19 -18.90
C PRO A 158 12.15 3.97 -20.39
N PRO A 159 13.04 4.72 -21.05
CA PRO A 159 13.38 4.48 -22.47
C PRO A 159 13.98 3.08 -22.70
N ILE A 160 14.65 2.50 -21.70
CA ILE A 160 15.14 1.13 -21.71
C ILE A 160 14.43 0.36 -20.60
N LEU A 161 13.66 -0.66 -20.97
CA LEU A 161 12.91 -1.49 -20.04
C LEU A 161 13.63 -2.82 -19.79
N CYS A 162 14.02 -3.07 -18.53
CA CYS A 162 14.56 -4.35 -18.11
C CYS A 162 13.47 -5.22 -17.46
N LEU A 163 13.24 -6.40 -18.01
CA LEU A 163 12.28 -7.39 -17.49
C LEU A 163 13.03 -8.58 -16.90
N HIS A 164 12.83 -8.86 -15.63
CA HIS A 164 13.45 -9.97 -14.93
C HIS A 164 12.40 -11.06 -14.64
N LEU A 165 12.50 -12.18 -15.35
CA LEU A 165 11.69 -13.37 -15.08
C LEU A 165 12.21 -14.09 -13.82
N GLN A 166 11.42 -14.09 -12.75
CA GLN A 166 11.79 -14.70 -11.48
C GLN A 166 11.71 -16.23 -11.56
N ARG A 167 12.73 -16.84 -12.16
CA ARG A 167 12.83 -18.29 -12.38
C ARG A 167 13.18 -19.10 -11.12
N ARG A 168 13.41 -18.46 -9.97
CA ARG A 168 13.73 -19.16 -8.72
C ARG A 168 12.59 -19.03 -7.72
N TYR A 169 12.08 -20.17 -7.26
CA TYR A 169 11.09 -20.24 -6.20
C TYR A 169 11.63 -21.15 -5.08
N GLY A 170 12.17 -20.53 -4.03
CA GLY A 170 12.90 -21.23 -2.97
C GLY A 170 14.14 -21.97 -3.50
N ALA A 171 14.14 -23.30 -3.35
CA ALA A 171 15.23 -24.19 -3.78
C ALA A 171 15.05 -24.74 -5.22
N ARG A 172 13.95 -24.39 -5.91
CA ARG A 172 13.64 -24.90 -7.25
C ARG A 172 13.81 -23.82 -8.31
N LYS A 173 14.23 -24.22 -9.52
CA LYS A 173 14.29 -23.38 -10.73
C LYS A 173 13.15 -23.77 -11.66
N ILE A 174 12.42 -22.77 -12.13
CA ILE A 174 11.37 -22.91 -13.16
C ILE A 174 12.06 -22.83 -14.52
N ALA A 175 12.11 -23.98 -15.20
CA ALA A 175 12.75 -24.14 -16.50
C ALA A 175 11.80 -23.86 -17.68
N ASP A 176 10.51 -23.64 -17.40
CA ASP A 176 9.48 -23.47 -18.42
C ASP A 176 9.82 -22.36 -19.41
N PHE A 177 9.59 -22.63 -20.69
CA PHE A 177 9.75 -21.64 -21.74
C PHE A 177 8.70 -20.53 -21.58
N VAL A 178 9.13 -19.28 -21.71
CA VAL A 178 8.24 -18.12 -21.73
C VAL A 178 8.30 -17.54 -23.13
N GLN A 179 7.21 -17.62 -23.86
CA GLN A 179 7.07 -16.98 -25.16
C GLN A 179 7.04 -15.46 -25.00
N PHE A 180 7.89 -14.77 -25.75
CA PHE A 180 7.92 -13.31 -25.83
C PHE A 180 8.06 -12.88 -27.30
N ASP A 181 7.50 -11.72 -27.63
CA ASP A 181 7.52 -11.14 -28.96
C ASP A 181 8.71 -10.19 -29.11
N VAL A 182 9.19 -9.99 -30.34
CA VAL A 182 10.27 -9.03 -30.64
C VAL A 182 9.83 -7.60 -30.37
N PHE A 183 8.54 -7.31 -30.59
CA PHE A 183 7.93 -6.02 -30.26
C PHE A 183 6.84 -6.25 -29.23
N ILE A 184 6.85 -5.45 -28.17
CA ILE A 184 5.82 -5.50 -27.14
C ILE A 184 5.16 -4.13 -26.99
N ASP A 185 3.84 -4.10 -27.16
CA ASP A 185 3.02 -2.93 -26.87
C ASP A 185 2.52 -2.98 -25.42
N LEU A 186 3.01 -2.04 -24.61
CA LEU A 186 2.60 -1.90 -23.22
C LEU A 186 1.35 -1.01 -23.05
N ALA A 187 0.89 -0.30 -24.09
CA ALA A 187 -0.29 0.55 -24.00
C ALA A 187 -1.51 -0.26 -23.58
N SER A 188 -1.71 -1.44 -24.18
CA SER A 188 -2.79 -2.37 -23.86
C SER A 188 -2.78 -2.89 -22.41
N ILE A 189 -1.63 -2.84 -21.73
CA ILE A 189 -1.44 -3.32 -20.35
C ILE A 189 -1.56 -2.18 -19.34
N ILE A 190 -1.08 -0.98 -19.71
CA ILE A 190 -0.97 0.19 -18.83
C ILE A 190 -2.24 1.04 -18.86
N LEU A 191 -2.78 1.35 -20.03
CA LEU A 191 -3.89 2.30 -20.19
C LEU A 191 -5.17 1.85 -19.46
N PRO A 192 -5.61 0.58 -19.54
CA PRO A 192 -6.80 0.14 -18.80
C PRO A 192 -6.61 0.29 -17.28
N ALA A 193 -5.40 0.06 -16.81
CA ALA A 193 -5.09 0.13 -15.39
C ALA A 193 -5.04 1.58 -14.88
N GLN A 194 -4.56 2.51 -15.70
CA GLN A 194 -4.53 3.95 -15.40
C GLN A 194 -5.90 4.64 -15.54
N LYS A 195 -6.78 4.18 -16.45
CA LYS A 195 -8.12 4.77 -16.62
C LYS A 195 -8.91 4.80 -15.30
N HIS A 196 -8.81 3.73 -14.51
CA HIS A 196 -9.43 3.64 -13.19
C HIS A 196 -8.86 4.62 -12.15
N LEU A 197 -7.62 5.08 -12.32
CA LEU A 197 -7.04 6.15 -11.51
C LEU A 197 -7.56 7.50 -11.96
N LYS A 198 -7.68 7.73 -13.27
CA LYS A 198 -8.11 9.03 -13.80
C LYS A 198 -9.52 9.39 -13.34
N GLU A 199 -10.42 8.42 -13.24
CA GLU A 199 -11.78 8.62 -12.71
C GLU A 199 -11.83 8.97 -11.20
N ARG A 200 -10.71 8.86 -10.47
CA ARG A 200 -10.64 9.09 -9.02
C ARG A 200 -9.60 10.11 -8.56
N VAL A 201 -8.61 10.43 -9.39
CA VAL A 201 -7.42 11.23 -9.02
C VAL A 201 -7.26 12.49 -9.89
N LEU A 202 -7.92 12.59 -11.06
CA LEU A 202 -7.77 13.78 -11.92
C LEU A 202 -8.66 14.96 -11.49
N GLU A 203 -8.17 15.70 -10.49
CA GLU A 203 -8.12 17.16 -10.58
C GLU A 203 -6.70 17.71 -10.26
N GLU A 204 -5.78 16.89 -9.73
CA GLU A 204 -4.46 17.38 -9.34
C GLU A 204 -3.32 16.72 -10.15
N ALA A 205 -2.47 17.57 -10.72
CA ALA A 205 -1.05 17.30 -11.03
C ALA A 205 -0.62 16.74 -12.41
N ILE A 206 -1.32 16.97 -13.51
CA ILE A 206 -0.67 16.93 -14.84
C ILE A 206 -1.02 18.22 -15.60
N PRO A 207 -0.06 19.15 -15.80
CA PRO A 207 -0.25 20.31 -16.66
C PRO A 207 -0.72 19.87 -18.04
N ALA A 208 -1.83 20.44 -18.51
CA ALA A 208 -2.44 20.08 -19.79
C ALA A 208 -1.52 20.32 -21.00
N ASP A 209 -0.47 21.12 -20.85
CA ASP A 209 0.45 21.55 -21.91
C ASP A 209 1.48 20.49 -22.37
N GLU A 210 1.61 19.34 -21.70
CA GLU A 210 2.52 18.26 -22.14
C GLU A 210 1.84 17.12 -22.89
N LEU A 211 0.52 17.20 -23.13
CA LEU A 211 -0.18 16.15 -23.89
C LEU A 211 0.04 16.36 -25.39
N PRO A 212 0.65 15.40 -26.11
CA PRO A 212 0.86 15.55 -27.55
C PRO A 212 -0.50 15.73 -28.26
N PRO A 213 -0.63 16.75 -29.12
CA PRO A 213 -1.86 17.01 -29.84
C PRO A 213 -2.10 15.87 -30.82
N ASN A 214 -3.08 15.01 -30.53
CA ASN A 214 -3.56 13.94 -31.40
C ASN A 214 -2.62 12.73 -31.65
N GLY A 215 -1.56 12.53 -30.88
CA GLY A 215 -0.72 11.34 -30.99
C GLY A 215 -1.21 10.22 -30.07
N GLU A 216 -1.70 9.11 -30.63
CA GLU A 216 -1.79 7.86 -29.86
C GLU A 216 -0.41 7.55 -29.29
N SER A 217 -0.25 7.66 -27.97
CA SER A 217 1.02 7.33 -27.32
C SER A 217 1.21 5.82 -27.43
N THR A 218 2.05 5.42 -28.39
CA THR A 218 2.45 4.03 -28.55
C THR A 218 3.55 3.73 -27.56
N PHE A 219 3.29 2.83 -26.61
CA PHE A 219 4.27 2.38 -25.63
C PHE A 219 4.92 1.07 -26.12
N THR A 220 5.46 1.11 -27.33
CA THR A 220 6.04 -0.04 -28.01
C THR A 220 7.53 -0.14 -27.74
N TYR A 221 7.97 -1.30 -27.24
CA TYR A 221 9.38 -1.62 -27.04
C TYR A 221 9.84 -2.66 -28.05
N ALA A 222 11.06 -2.49 -28.57
CA ALA A 222 11.76 -3.50 -29.34
C ALA A 222 12.72 -4.29 -28.44
N LEU A 223 12.77 -5.60 -28.61
CA LEU A 223 13.68 -6.49 -27.90
C LEU A 223 15.11 -6.25 -28.37
N CYS A 224 15.99 -5.82 -27.46
CA CYS A 224 17.40 -5.61 -27.77
C CYS A 224 18.29 -6.81 -27.40
N ALA A 225 18.05 -7.44 -26.26
CA ALA A 225 18.89 -8.51 -25.73
C ALA A 225 18.10 -9.46 -24.83
N VAL A 226 18.55 -10.72 -24.77
CA VAL A 226 18.05 -11.74 -23.85
C VAL A 226 19.22 -12.35 -23.12
N VAL A 227 19.14 -12.39 -21.79
CA VAL A 227 20.12 -13.05 -20.93
C VAL A 227 19.50 -14.36 -20.43
N GLU A 228 20.10 -15.49 -20.75
CA GLU A 228 19.57 -16.82 -20.43
C GLU A 228 20.45 -17.53 -19.39
N HIS A 229 19.86 -17.86 -18.24
CA HIS A 229 20.57 -18.71 -17.28
C HIS A 229 20.37 -20.20 -17.58
N LYS A 230 21.47 -20.94 -17.83
CA LYS A 230 21.50 -22.40 -17.99
C LYS A 230 22.10 -23.06 -16.75
N GLY A 231 21.38 -24.03 -16.16
CA GLY A 231 21.81 -24.69 -14.92
C GLY A 231 20.69 -24.82 -13.89
N GLY A 232 21.03 -25.28 -12.69
CA GLY A 232 20.11 -25.50 -11.58
C GLY A 232 19.76 -24.23 -10.79
N ALA A 233 19.11 -24.39 -9.63
CA ALA A 233 18.72 -23.26 -8.77
C ALA A 233 19.88 -22.66 -7.96
N ARG A 234 20.99 -23.40 -7.82
CA ARG A 234 22.15 -23.03 -6.99
C ARG A 234 23.41 -22.72 -7.80
N SER A 235 23.46 -23.14 -9.05
CA SER A 235 24.62 -23.00 -9.93
C SER A 235 24.19 -23.04 -11.39
N GLY A 236 25.01 -22.46 -12.26
CA GLY A 236 24.79 -22.46 -13.70
C GLY A 236 25.71 -21.47 -14.41
N HIS A 237 25.27 -21.04 -15.58
CA HIS A 237 25.95 -20.15 -16.50
C HIS A 237 24.94 -19.18 -17.10
N TYR A 238 25.40 -17.98 -17.49
CA TYR A 238 24.60 -16.93 -18.13
C TYR A 238 25.14 -16.66 -19.53
#